data_AF-A0A9X7PLW8-F1
#
_entry.id   AF-A0A9X7PLW8-F1
#
_cell.length_a   1.000
_cell.length_b   1.000
_cell.length_c   1.000
_cell.angle_alpha   90.00
_cell.angle_beta   90.00
_cell.angle_gamma   90.00
#
_symmetry.space_group_name_H-M   'P 1'
#
loop_
_entity.id
_entity.type
_entity.pdbx_description
1 polymer ?
#
loop_
_entity_poly.entity_id
_entity_poly.type
_entity_poly.pdbx_seq_one_letter_code
_entity_poly.pdbx_strand_id
1 'polypeptide(L)'
;MAKKMKAWIKTIRQLFSSEELTRLARKVGFIQRQRSLTAEAFLTLCAWGDGSLACQSLQRLCADLALWHDCSLSNEGMNQRFTPRAVAFLYVRKKEKKKGKALSRQTLEQKKYHILLTNLPQESFDAQQVYELYSLRWQVELLFKGWKSLFDLDRVKKMKKERFECHLYGTLIAILVTQTLLFQARRYWHQREGIEISEWKALNILQSYWHRFLLHPQAMETALPSLLSLLRKHARKDRRKGEETVSDLLKKLGIW
;
A
#
# COMPACT_ATOMS: atom_id res chain seq x y z
N MET A 1 13.99 -11.12 -16.39
CA MET A 1 12.92 -10.78 -15.42
C MET A 1 11.93 -11.95 -15.35
N ALA A 2 11.51 -12.37 -14.15
CA ALA A 2 10.64 -13.55 -13.99
C ALA A 2 9.29 -13.39 -14.71
N LYS A 3 8.73 -14.48 -15.28
CA LYS A 3 7.43 -14.52 -15.97
C LYS A 3 6.31 -13.88 -15.13
N LYS A 4 6.33 -14.09 -13.80
CA LYS A 4 5.38 -13.50 -12.84
C LYS A 4 5.48 -11.98 -12.71
N MET A 5 6.70 -11.43 -12.72
CA MET A 5 6.92 -9.98 -12.65
C MET A 5 6.41 -9.31 -13.93
N LYS A 6 6.72 -9.87 -15.11
CA LYS A 6 6.20 -9.35 -16.39
C LYS A 6 4.67 -9.38 -16.44
N ALA A 7 4.06 -10.47 -15.98
CA ALA A 7 2.61 -10.59 -15.89
C ALA A 7 2.01 -9.53 -14.95
N TRP A 8 2.62 -9.32 -13.78
CA TRP A 8 2.20 -8.29 -12.83
C TRP A 8 2.26 -6.88 -13.44
N ILE A 9 3.37 -6.52 -14.12
CA ILE A 9 3.49 -5.22 -14.82
C ILE A 9 2.36 -5.04 -15.83
N LYS A 10 2.09 -6.07 -16.65
CA LYS A 10 1.00 -6.05 -17.62
C LYS A 10 -0.35 -5.81 -16.94
N THR A 11 -0.63 -6.52 -15.84
CA THR A 11 -1.87 -6.35 -15.07
C THR A 11 -2.00 -4.93 -14.51
N ILE A 12 -0.95 -4.38 -13.90
CA ILE A 12 -0.97 -3.01 -13.35
C ILE A 12 -1.21 -1.99 -14.46
N ARG A 13 -0.53 -2.11 -15.61
CA ARG A 13 -0.75 -1.23 -16.76
C ARG A 13 -2.18 -1.28 -17.28
N GLN A 14 -2.78 -2.46 -17.32
CA GLN A 14 -4.17 -2.62 -17.75
C GLN A 14 -5.13 -1.99 -16.73
N LEU A 15 -4.92 -2.22 -15.43
CA LEU A 15 -5.79 -1.71 -14.37
C LEU A 15 -5.74 -0.18 -14.24
N PHE A 16 -4.57 0.42 -14.41
CA PHE A 16 -4.34 1.86 -14.28
C PHE A 16 -4.17 2.56 -15.63
N SER A 17 -4.70 2.00 -16.72
CA SER A 17 -4.70 2.68 -18.00
C SER A 17 -5.63 3.89 -17.97
N SER A 18 -5.26 4.96 -18.67
CA SER A 18 -6.08 6.19 -18.72
C SER A 18 -7.51 5.92 -19.21
N GLU A 19 -7.67 4.98 -20.15
CA GLU A 19 -8.96 4.53 -20.67
C GLU A 19 -9.80 3.84 -19.60
N GLU A 20 -9.22 2.89 -18.86
CA GLU A 20 -9.91 2.14 -17.81
C GLU A 20 -10.30 3.03 -16.63
N LEU A 21 -9.40 3.91 -16.19
CA LEU A 21 -9.67 4.87 -15.14
C LEU A 21 -10.79 5.85 -15.55
N THR A 22 -10.78 6.31 -16.80
CA THR A 22 -11.84 7.18 -17.33
C THR A 22 -13.17 6.44 -17.44
N ARG A 23 -13.17 5.17 -17.87
CA ARG A 23 -14.35 4.31 -17.93
C ARG A 23 -14.98 4.14 -16.54
N LEU A 24 -14.16 3.84 -15.53
CA LEU A 24 -14.60 3.71 -14.14
C LEU A 24 -15.15 5.04 -13.60
N ALA A 25 -14.45 6.15 -13.82
CA ALA A 25 -14.88 7.48 -13.40
C ALA A 25 -16.23 7.90 -14.03
N ARG A 26 -16.47 7.55 -15.30
CA ARG A 26 -17.75 7.78 -15.99
C ARG A 26 -18.86 6.92 -15.39
N LYS A 27 -18.60 5.64 -15.13
CA LYS A 27 -19.58 4.71 -14.54
C LYS A 27 -20.10 5.19 -13.19
N VAL A 28 -19.23 5.74 -12.33
CA VAL A 28 -19.65 6.29 -11.02
C VAL A 28 -20.14 7.74 -11.09
N GLY A 29 -20.11 8.35 -12.28
CA GLY A 29 -20.53 9.73 -12.52
C GLY A 29 -19.61 10.79 -11.92
N PHE A 30 -18.35 10.44 -11.60
CA PHE A 30 -17.32 11.38 -11.16
C PHE A 30 -16.90 12.32 -12.31
N ILE A 31 -16.72 11.75 -13.51
CA ILE A 31 -16.46 12.50 -14.75
C ILE A 31 -17.63 12.30 -15.70
N GLN A 32 -18.28 13.39 -16.10
CA GLN A 32 -19.43 13.37 -17.02
C GLN A 32 -19.19 14.14 -18.32
N ARG A 33 -18.19 15.02 -18.36
CA ARG A 33 -17.73 15.78 -19.55
C ARG A 33 -16.19 15.83 -19.50
N GLN A 34 -15.51 15.99 -20.65
CA GLN A 34 -14.07 16.28 -20.63
C GLN A 34 -13.86 17.60 -19.86
N ARG A 35 -13.05 17.55 -18.80
CA ARG A 35 -12.68 18.68 -17.95
C ARG A 35 -11.16 18.72 -17.87
N SER A 36 -10.62 19.84 -17.37
CA SER A 36 -9.18 20.01 -17.14
C SER A 36 -8.56 18.92 -16.26
N LEU A 37 -9.33 18.34 -15.32
CA LEU A 37 -8.88 17.26 -14.44
C LEU A 37 -9.30 15.88 -14.97
N THR A 38 -8.32 15.02 -15.25
CA THR A 38 -8.54 13.63 -15.68
C THR A 38 -8.69 12.68 -14.49
N ALA A 39 -9.28 11.49 -14.72
CA ALA A 39 -9.44 10.45 -13.69
C ALA A 39 -8.08 9.97 -13.16
N GLU A 40 -7.12 9.83 -14.08
CA GLU A 40 -5.74 9.48 -13.81
C GLU A 40 -5.05 10.55 -12.95
N ALA A 41 -5.11 11.82 -13.36
CA ALA A 41 -4.52 12.91 -12.59
C ALA A 41 -5.10 13.00 -11.16
N PHE A 42 -6.42 12.82 -11.03
CA PHE A 42 -7.07 12.82 -9.72
C PHE A 42 -6.64 11.63 -8.84
N LEU A 43 -6.57 10.43 -9.41
CA LEU A 43 -6.11 9.23 -8.69
C LEU A 43 -4.65 9.38 -8.25
N THR A 44 -3.77 9.82 -9.15
CA THR A 44 -2.36 10.04 -8.89
C THR A 44 -2.16 11.02 -7.73
N LEU A 45 -2.87 12.13 -7.75
CA LEU A 45 -2.84 13.11 -6.67
C LEU A 45 -3.29 12.52 -5.33
N CYS A 46 -4.38 11.73 -5.31
CA CYS A 46 -4.93 11.17 -4.07
C CYS A 46 -4.04 10.09 -3.46
N ALA A 47 -3.49 9.23 -4.29
CA ALA A 47 -2.73 8.09 -3.84
C ALA A 47 -1.27 8.44 -3.57
N TRP A 48 -0.71 9.41 -4.29
CA TRP A 48 0.72 9.62 -4.34
C TRP A 48 1.15 11.09 -4.58
N GLY A 49 0.36 12.04 -4.06
CA GLY A 49 0.76 13.44 -3.89
C GLY A 49 2.10 13.61 -3.16
N ASP A 50 2.69 14.81 -3.22
CA ASP A 50 4.02 15.10 -2.66
C ASP A 50 3.93 15.24 -1.13
N GLY A 51 3.71 14.09 -0.49
CA GLY A 51 3.24 13.98 0.89
C GLY A 51 1.75 13.61 0.98
N SER A 52 1.28 13.34 2.19
CA SER A 52 -0.12 13.00 2.43
C SER A 52 -1.05 14.14 2.00
N LEU A 53 -2.05 13.82 1.15
CA LEU A 53 -3.12 14.74 0.76
C LEU A 53 -3.89 15.29 1.98
N ALA A 54 -3.83 14.57 3.11
CA ALA A 54 -4.37 15.02 4.39
C ALA A 54 -3.51 16.07 5.13
N CYS A 55 -2.26 16.27 4.72
CA CYS A 55 -1.32 17.24 5.28
C CYS A 55 -1.12 18.48 4.40
N GLN A 56 -1.31 18.35 3.08
CA GLN A 56 -1.05 19.43 2.12
C GLN A 56 -2.18 20.49 2.06
N SER A 57 -1.85 21.73 1.70
CA SER A 57 -2.84 22.78 1.38
C SER A 57 -3.43 22.56 -0.02
N LEU A 58 -4.61 23.14 -0.30
CA LEU A 58 -5.19 23.09 -1.66
C LEU A 58 -4.26 23.72 -2.70
N GLN A 59 -3.53 24.77 -2.32
CA GLN A 59 -2.56 25.45 -3.19
C GLN A 59 -1.41 24.52 -3.58
N ARG A 60 -0.90 23.70 -2.65
CA ARG A 60 0.14 22.72 -2.96
C ARG A 60 -0.39 21.63 -3.90
N LEU A 61 -1.61 21.12 -3.65
CA LEU A 61 -2.24 20.14 -4.52
C LEU A 61 -2.43 20.65 -5.96
N CYS A 62 -2.83 21.91 -6.12
CA CYS A 62 -2.93 22.52 -7.46
C CYS A 62 -1.56 22.68 -8.13
N ALA A 63 -0.51 23.02 -7.37
CA ALA A 63 0.85 23.10 -7.90
C ALA A 63 1.38 21.73 -8.35
N ASP A 64 1.15 20.68 -7.55
CA ASP A 64 1.52 19.31 -7.88
C ASP A 64 0.79 18.84 -9.15
N LEU A 65 -0.52 19.13 -9.27
CA LEU A 65 -1.30 18.83 -10.49
C LEU A 65 -0.77 19.55 -11.74
N ALA A 66 -0.41 20.84 -11.62
CA ALA A 66 0.14 21.60 -12.72
C ALA A 66 1.50 21.03 -13.16
N LEU A 67 2.36 20.67 -12.20
CA LEU A 67 3.68 20.11 -12.48
C LEU A 67 3.62 18.73 -13.15
N TRP A 68 2.66 17.89 -12.75
CA TRP A 68 2.62 16.48 -13.12
C TRP A 68 1.73 16.15 -14.30
N HIS A 69 0.66 16.91 -14.45
CA HIS A 69 -0.41 16.60 -15.41
C HIS A 69 -0.76 17.79 -16.29
N ASP A 70 0.05 18.86 -16.28
CA ASP A 70 -0.19 20.13 -17.00
C ASP A 70 -1.62 20.66 -16.75
N CYS A 71 -2.11 20.47 -15.53
CA CYS A 71 -3.48 20.75 -15.14
C CYS A 71 -3.53 21.96 -14.19
N SER A 72 -4.00 23.10 -14.71
CA SER A 72 -4.20 24.31 -13.90
C SER A 72 -5.63 24.38 -13.34
N LEU A 73 -5.73 24.48 -12.01
CA LEU A 73 -6.98 24.60 -11.27
C LEU A 73 -6.85 25.63 -10.13
N SER A 74 -7.92 26.37 -9.87
CA SER A 74 -8.02 27.20 -8.66
C SER A 74 -8.22 26.34 -7.41
N ASN A 75 -7.84 26.86 -6.24
CA ASN A 75 -8.05 26.19 -4.94
C ASN A 75 -9.51 25.78 -4.73
N GLU A 76 -10.44 26.67 -5.06
CA GLU A 76 -11.88 26.42 -4.96
C GLU A 76 -12.31 25.36 -5.98
N GLY A 77 -11.83 25.46 -7.22
CA GLY A 77 -12.07 24.47 -8.27
C GLY A 77 -11.62 23.07 -7.87
N MET A 78 -10.47 22.94 -7.19
CA MET A 78 -9.97 21.68 -6.65
C MET A 78 -10.81 21.18 -5.47
N ASN A 79 -11.14 22.07 -4.52
CA ASN A 79 -11.96 21.71 -3.36
C ASN A 79 -13.33 21.14 -3.74
N GLN A 80 -13.95 21.69 -4.79
CA GLN A 80 -15.23 21.23 -5.32
C GLN A 80 -15.17 19.84 -5.99
N ARG A 81 -13.98 19.31 -6.31
CA ARG A 81 -13.83 17.96 -6.88
C ARG A 81 -13.92 16.86 -5.81
N PHE A 82 -13.67 17.17 -4.55
CA PHE A 82 -13.89 16.24 -3.44
C PHE A 82 -15.40 16.08 -3.16
N THR A 83 -15.97 15.06 -3.78
CA THR A 83 -17.41 14.74 -3.77
C THR A 83 -17.63 13.27 -3.40
N PRO A 84 -18.85 12.87 -2.97
CA PRO A 84 -19.15 11.46 -2.72
C PRO A 84 -18.91 10.55 -3.95
N ARG A 85 -19.01 11.11 -5.17
CA ARG A 85 -18.69 10.40 -6.41
C ARG A 85 -17.19 10.21 -6.61
N ALA A 86 -16.38 11.19 -6.22
CA ALA A 86 -14.92 11.06 -6.20
C ALA A 86 -14.47 9.98 -5.21
N VAL A 87 -15.13 9.91 -4.05
CA VAL A 87 -14.93 8.82 -3.09
C VAL A 87 -15.32 7.48 -3.69
N ALA A 88 -16.50 7.39 -4.32
CA ALA A 88 -16.96 6.17 -4.99
C ALA A 88 -16.10 5.73 -6.18
N PHE A 89 -15.41 6.66 -6.84
CA PHE A 89 -14.41 6.35 -7.86
C PHE A 89 -13.21 5.62 -7.27
N LEU A 90 -12.70 6.10 -6.12
CA LEU A 90 -11.55 5.50 -5.43
C LEU A 90 -11.92 4.26 -4.62
N TYR A 91 -13.20 4.08 -4.30
CA TYR A 91 -13.69 3.01 -3.44
C TYR A 91 -14.73 2.12 -4.15
N VAL A 92 -14.37 0.86 -4.36
CA VAL A 92 -15.35 -0.17 -4.74
C VAL A 92 -16.13 -0.59 -3.50
N ARG A 93 -17.37 -0.13 -3.41
CA ARG A 93 -18.26 -0.39 -2.28
C ARG A 93 -18.69 -1.85 -2.22
N LYS A 94 -18.04 -2.64 -1.37
CA LYS A 94 -18.62 -3.89 -0.86
C LYS A 94 -19.43 -3.55 0.39
N LYS A 95 -20.76 -3.67 0.33
CA LYS A 95 -21.61 -3.55 1.52
C LYS A 95 -21.36 -4.75 2.42
N GLU A 96 -20.59 -4.57 3.48
CA GLU A 96 -20.60 -5.49 4.61
C GLU A 96 -21.17 -4.79 5.84
N LYS A 97 -22.24 -5.35 6.39
CA LYS A 97 -22.73 -5.01 7.73
C LYS A 97 -21.86 -5.75 8.73
N LYS A 98 -20.90 -5.07 9.36
CA LYS A 98 -20.25 -5.61 10.56
C LYS A 98 -21.10 -5.26 11.79
N LYS A 99 -21.63 -6.28 12.46
CA LYS A 99 -22.14 -6.18 13.83
C LYS A 99 -20.93 -6.16 14.77
N GLY A 100 -20.66 -5.03 15.40
CA GLY A 100 -19.72 -4.98 16.51
C GLY A 100 -20.34 -5.67 17.73
N LYS A 101 -19.59 -6.57 18.37
CA LYS A 101 -19.92 -7.08 19.72
C LYS A 101 -19.22 -6.19 20.74
N ALA A 102 -19.95 -5.71 21.74
CA ALA A 102 -19.36 -5.01 22.88
C ALA A 102 -18.55 -6.02 23.71
N LEU A 103 -17.27 -5.72 23.96
CA LEU A 103 -16.45 -6.50 24.88
C LEU A 103 -16.85 -6.17 26.33
N SER A 104 -17.12 -7.22 27.11
CA SER A 104 -17.47 -7.17 28.53
C SER A 104 -16.25 -6.89 29.42
N ARG A 105 -16.50 -6.31 30.60
CA ARG A 105 -15.55 -5.78 31.59
C ARG A 105 -14.61 -6.79 32.28
N GLN A 106 -14.58 -8.06 31.86
CA GLN A 106 -13.88 -9.14 32.58
C GLN A 106 -12.42 -9.40 32.12
N THR A 107 -11.79 -8.44 31.42
CA THR A 107 -10.47 -8.65 30.76
C THR A 107 -9.27 -8.11 31.56
N LEU A 108 -9.46 -7.65 32.81
CA LEU A 108 -8.40 -6.96 33.55
C LEU A 108 -7.54 -7.85 34.49
N GLU A 109 -7.98 -9.07 34.83
CA GLU A 109 -7.17 -10.00 35.65
C GLU A 109 -6.34 -11.01 34.83
N GLN A 110 -6.62 -11.16 33.54
CA GLN A 110 -5.97 -12.15 32.66
C GLN A 110 -4.56 -11.77 32.18
N LYS A 111 -4.02 -10.62 32.60
CA LYS A 111 -2.70 -10.12 32.14
C LYS A 111 -1.49 -10.95 32.59
N LYS A 112 -1.68 -12.01 33.38
CA LYS A 112 -0.61 -12.91 33.85
C LYS A 112 -0.37 -14.13 32.97
N TYR A 113 -1.31 -14.49 32.09
CA TYR A 113 -1.23 -15.69 31.25
C TYR A 113 -1.43 -15.37 29.77
N HIS A 114 -0.55 -15.86 28.91
CA HIS A 114 -0.74 -15.83 27.46
C HIS A 114 -1.49 -17.10 27.03
N ILE A 115 -2.82 -17.03 26.97
CA ILE A 115 -3.66 -18.13 26.47
C ILE A 115 -3.81 -17.98 24.96
N LEU A 116 -3.32 -18.95 24.20
CA LEU A 116 -3.50 -19.04 22.76
C LEU A 116 -4.60 -20.05 22.43
N LEU A 117 -5.65 -19.59 21.75
CA LEU A 117 -6.67 -20.47 21.19
C LEU A 117 -6.40 -20.62 19.70
N THR A 118 -6.31 -21.86 19.23
CA THR A 118 -5.97 -22.18 17.83
C THR A 118 -6.85 -23.31 17.31
N ASN A 119 -7.08 -23.30 16.01
CA ASN A 119 -7.73 -24.39 15.28
C ASN A 119 -6.71 -25.26 14.53
N LEU A 120 -5.41 -25.11 14.82
CA LEU A 120 -4.36 -25.96 14.26
C LEU A 120 -4.48 -27.37 14.83
N PRO A 121 -4.33 -28.41 13.98
CA PRO A 121 -4.39 -29.80 14.41
C PRO A 121 -3.24 -30.10 15.38
N GLN A 122 -3.59 -30.72 16.52
CA GLN A 122 -2.63 -31.08 17.57
C GLN A 122 -1.62 -32.13 17.08
N GLU A 123 -1.97 -32.88 16.03
CA GLU A 123 -1.12 -33.88 15.40
C GLU A 123 0.02 -33.25 14.57
N SER A 124 -0.14 -32.00 14.12
CA SER A 124 0.84 -31.32 13.25
C SER A 124 1.64 -30.23 13.95
N PHE A 125 1.14 -29.69 15.08
CA PHE A 125 1.79 -28.60 15.79
C PHE A 125 1.77 -28.82 17.31
N ASP A 126 2.94 -28.79 17.92
CA ASP A 126 3.05 -28.71 19.37
C ASP A 126 2.82 -27.27 19.90
N ALA A 127 2.67 -27.13 21.22
CA ALA A 127 2.42 -25.83 21.84
C ALA A 127 3.54 -24.80 21.61
N GLN A 128 4.80 -25.26 21.51
CA GLN A 128 5.95 -24.40 21.27
C GLN A 128 5.94 -23.86 19.82
N GLN A 129 5.62 -24.70 18.85
CA GLN A 129 5.49 -24.34 17.44
C GLN A 129 4.31 -23.38 17.21
N VAL A 130 3.18 -23.59 17.91
CA VAL A 130 2.05 -22.64 17.90
C VAL A 130 2.48 -21.28 18.45
N TYR A 131 3.26 -21.26 19.53
CA TYR A 131 3.80 -20.02 20.09
C TYR A 131 4.79 -19.32 19.15
N GLU A 132 5.72 -20.08 18.55
CA GLU A 132 6.67 -19.59 17.54
C GLU A 132 5.93 -18.98 16.35
N LEU A 133 4.88 -19.63 15.85
CA LEU A 133 4.04 -19.11 14.77
C LEU A 133 3.29 -17.84 15.20
N TYR A 134 2.73 -17.80 16.41
CA TYR A 134 2.04 -16.62 16.93
C TYR A 134 2.98 -15.43 17.13
N SER A 135 4.27 -15.66 17.40
CA SER A 135 5.28 -14.60 17.49
C SER A 135 5.38 -13.78 16.18
N LEU A 136 5.10 -14.41 15.03
CA LEU A 136 5.09 -13.75 13.72
C LEU A 136 3.99 -12.70 13.58
N ARG A 137 3.01 -12.63 14.49
CA ARG A 137 1.99 -11.57 14.52
C ARG A 137 2.62 -10.17 14.54
N TRP A 138 3.80 -10.01 15.14
CA TRP A 138 4.54 -8.74 15.14
C TRP A 138 4.88 -8.23 13.74
N GLN A 139 4.97 -9.11 12.73
CA GLN A 139 5.19 -8.71 11.34
C GLN A 139 4.08 -7.78 10.84
N VAL A 140 2.83 -8.02 11.28
CA VAL A 140 1.70 -7.13 10.95
C VAL A 140 1.91 -5.75 11.58
N GLU A 141 2.35 -5.67 12.84
CA GLU A 141 2.63 -4.39 13.48
C GLU A 141 3.76 -3.62 12.80
N LEU A 142 4.82 -4.31 12.36
CA LEU A 142 5.92 -3.71 11.59
C LEU A 142 5.43 -3.18 10.24
N LEU A 143 4.53 -3.89 9.56
CA LEU A 143 3.90 -3.42 8.33
C LEU A 143 3.09 -2.14 8.57
N PHE A 144 2.25 -2.11 9.62
CA PHE A 144 1.47 -0.91 9.96
C PHE A 144 2.35 0.27 10.40
N LYS A 145 3.44 0.03 11.15
CA LYS A 145 4.44 1.06 11.45
C LYS A 145 5.09 1.60 10.18
N GLY A 146 5.43 0.69 9.26
CA GLY A 146 5.82 0.95 7.89
C GLY A 146 4.90 1.96 7.21
N TRP A 147 3.62 1.62 7.15
CA TRP A 147 2.64 2.40 6.42
C TRP A 147 2.35 3.75 7.06
N LYS A 148 2.27 3.82 8.39
CA LYS A 148 2.10 5.10 9.11
C LYS A 148 3.25 6.05 8.80
N SER A 149 4.48 5.56 8.90
CA SER A 149 5.67 6.40 8.67
C SER A 149 5.83 6.82 7.21
N LEU A 150 5.46 5.96 6.26
CA LEU A 150 5.70 6.22 4.84
C LEU A 150 4.58 7.02 4.18
N PHE A 151 3.34 6.79 4.61
CA PHE A 151 2.14 7.36 4.01
C PHE A 151 1.41 8.35 4.92
N ASP A 152 1.99 8.71 6.07
CA ASP A 152 1.44 9.67 7.04
C ASP A 152 -0.01 9.36 7.45
N LEU A 153 -0.38 8.08 7.58
CA LEU A 153 -1.75 7.65 7.87
C LEU A 153 -2.31 8.18 9.20
N ASP A 154 -1.42 8.56 10.12
CA ASP A 154 -1.73 9.08 11.45
C ASP A 154 -1.76 10.62 11.50
N ARG A 155 -1.42 11.32 10.41
CA ARG A 155 -1.37 12.78 10.34
C ARG A 155 -2.44 13.31 9.40
N VAL A 156 -3.48 13.90 9.97
CA VAL A 156 -4.64 14.40 9.20
C VAL A 156 -5.04 15.77 9.71
N LYS A 157 -4.99 16.78 8.83
CA LYS A 157 -5.54 18.11 9.14
C LYS A 157 -7.07 18.08 9.10
N LYS A 158 -7.71 19.01 9.80
CA LYS A 158 -9.17 19.19 9.71
C LYS A 158 -9.55 19.57 8.27
N MET A 159 -10.41 18.78 7.65
CA MET A 159 -10.87 18.99 6.28
C MET A 159 -12.25 18.40 6.03
N LYS A 160 -12.80 18.70 4.85
CA LYS A 160 -14.05 18.11 4.35
C LYS A 160 -13.97 16.58 4.34
N LYS A 161 -15.07 15.91 4.73
CA LYS A 161 -15.16 14.44 4.82
C LYS A 161 -14.74 13.76 3.53
N GLU A 162 -15.26 14.19 2.39
CA GLU A 162 -14.99 13.59 1.09
C GLU A 162 -13.52 13.74 0.71
N ARG A 163 -12.86 14.83 1.12
CA ARG A 163 -11.43 15.02 0.90
C ARG A 163 -10.61 14.03 1.72
N PHE A 164 -10.99 13.82 2.97
CA PHE A 164 -10.37 12.81 3.83
C PHE A 164 -10.57 11.39 3.28
N GLU A 165 -11.78 11.05 2.85
CA GLU A 165 -12.07 9.73 2.26
C GLU A 165 -11.28 9.51 0.97
N CYS A 166 -11.19 10.52 0.08
CA CYS A 166 -10.36 10.43 -1.12
C CYS A 166 -8.88 10.22 -0.79
N HIS A 167 -8.35 10.93 0.22
CA HIS A 167 -7.00 10.69 0.71
C HIS A 167 -6.83 9.25 1.20
N LEU A 168 -7.68 8.80 2.11
CA LEU A 168 -7.59 7.46 2.69
C LEU A 168 -7.61 6.37 1.62
N TYR A 169 -8.56 6.43 0.69
CA TYR A 169 -8.67 5.41 -0.36
C TYR A 169 -7.52 5.49 -1.36
N GLY A 170 -7.09 6.70 -1.73
CA GLY A 170 -5.88 6.87 -2.53
C GLY A 170 -4.69 6.21 -1.85
N THR A 171 -4.45 6.49 -0.57
CA THR A 171 -3.33 5.93 0.19
C THR A 171 -3.44 4.41 0.34
N LEU A 172 -4.64 3.83 0.48
CA LEU A 172 -4.81 2.38 0.50
C LEU A 172 -4.49 1.72 -0.84
N ILE A 173 -4.88 2.36 -1.95
CA ILE A 173 -4.48 1.93 -3.30
C ILE A 173 -2.96 2.01 -3.43
N ALA A 174 -2.35 3.09 -2.94
CA ALA A 174 -0.90 3.27 -2.89
C ALA A 174 -0.18 2.13 -2.20
N ILE A 175 -0.58 1.85 -0.96
CA ILE A 175 -0.06 0.75 -0.17
C ILE A 175 -0.19 -0.57 -0.94
N LEU A 176 -1.36 -0.85 -1.51
CA LEU A 176 -1.60 -2.11 -2.24
C LEU A 176 -0.64 -2.28 -3.43
N VAL A 177 -0.49 -1.26 -4.28
CA VAL A 177 0.40 -1.35 -5.45
C VAL A 177 1.86 -1.48 -5.01
N THR A 178 2.31 -0.67 -4.04
CA THR A 178 3.67 -0.74 -3.49
C THR A 178 3.96 -2.11 -2.88
N GLN A 179 3.04 -2.65 -2.07
CA GLN A 179 3.20 -3.96 -1.42
C GLN A 179 3.24 -5.10 -2.44
N THR A 180 2.40 -5.05 -3.48
CA THR A 180 2.42 -6.07 -4.52
C THR A 180 3.71 -6.03 -5.35
N LEU A 181 4.24 -4.84 -5.68
CA LEU A 181 5.55 -4.70 -6.32
C LEU A 181 6.67 -5.28 -5.46
N LEU A 182 6.71 -4.90 -4.17
CA LEU A 182 7.73 -5.39 -3.24
C LEU A 182 7.66 -6.89 -3.07
N PHE A 183 6.47 -7.47 -2.96
CA PHE A 183 6.31 -8.91 -2.90
C PHE A 183 6.92 -9.60 -4.14
N GLN A 184 6.66 -9.10 -5.34
CA GLN A 184 7.25 -9.66 -6.56
C GLN A 184 8.77 -9.48 -6.61
N ALA A 185 9.30 -8.33 -6.18
CA ALA A 185 10.73 -8.04 -6.19
C ALA A 185 11.50 -8.92 -5.16
N ARG A 186 10.94 -9.08 -3.96
CA ARG A 186 11.49 -9.97 -2.92
C ARG A 186 11.52 -11.41 -3.40
N ARG A 187 10.40 -11.89 -3.95
CA ARG A 187 10.32 -13.24 -4.52
C ARG A 187 11.35 -13.45 -5.64
N TYR A 188 11.51 -12.47 -6.52
CA TYR A 188 12.47 -12.53 -7.62
C TYR A 188 13.91 -12.71 -7.13
N TRP A 189 14.35 -11.91 -6.16
CA TRP A 189 15.71 -11.99 -5.64
C TRP A 189 15.94 -13.21 -4.75
N HIS A 190 14.95 -13.61 -3.95
CA HIS A 190 15.01 -14.84 -3.18
C HIS A 190 15.18 -16.07 -4.08
N GLN A 191 14.42 -16.16 -5.18
CA GLN A 191 14.50 -17.29 -6.10
C GLN A 191 15.80 -17.34 -6.91
N ARG A 192 16.41 -16.19 -7.20
CA ARG A 192 17.63 -16.12 -8.02
C ARG A 192 18.92 -16.27 -7.23
N GLU A 193 18.98 -15.64 -6.06
CA GLU A 193 20.24 -15.50 -5.31
C GLU A 193 20.08 -15.86 -3.82
N GLY A 194 18.91 -16.33 -3.39
CA GLY A 194 18.65 -16.60 -1.96
C GLY A 194 18.64 -15.35 -1.09
N ILE A 195 18.60 -14.15 -1.68
CA ILE A 195 18.66 -12.90 -0.93
C ILE A 195 17.29 -12.57 -0.34
N GLU A 196 17.26 -12.40 0.97
CA GLU A 196 16.12 -11.82 1.69
C GLU A 196 16.21 -10.30 1.71
N ILE A 197 15.13 -9.66 1.30
CA ILE A 197 15.00 -8.20 1.28
C ILE A 197 14.12 -7.75 2.45
N SER A 198 14.59 -6.76 3.20
CA SER A 198 13.85 -6.10 4.28
C SER A 198 12.74 -5.23 3.72
N GLU A 199 11.51 -5.43 4.21
CA GLU A 199 10.32 -4.64 3.87
C GLU A 199 10.59 -3.14 4.05
N TRP A 200 11.08 -2.76 5.22
CA TRP A 200 11.30 -1.36 5.60
C TRP A 200 12.33 -0.66 4.70
N LYS A 201 13.48 -1.30 4.45
CA LYS A 201 14.51 -0.73 3.58
C LYS A 201 14.01 -0.62 2.14
N ALA A 202 13.25 -1.62 1.68
CA ALA A 202 12.71 -1.64 0.34
C ALA A 202 11.63 -0.57 0.12
N LEU A 203 10.78 -0.34 1.14
CA LEU A 203 9.80 0.73 1.16
C LEU A 203 10.46 2.12 1.07
N ASN A 204 11.52 2.37 1.85
CA ASN A 204 12.25 3.64 1.80
C ASN A 204 12.89 3.89 0.42
N ILE A 205 13.47 2.86 -0.21
CA ILE A 205 14.01 2.98 -1.56
C ILE A 205 12.89 3.29 -2.57
N LEU A 206 11.76 2.60 -2.47
CA LEU A 206 10.63 2.81 -3.37
C LEU A 206 9.98 4.19 -3.26
N GLN A 207 9.97 4.79 -2.07
CA GLN A 207 9.47 6.14 -1.88
C GLN A 207 10.12 7.13 -2.85
N SER A 208 11.44 7.03 -3.01
CA SER A 208 12.23 7.88 -3.92
C SER A 208 12.00 7.60 -5.40
N TYR A 209 11.27 6.55 -5.75
CA TYR A 209 10.95 6.19 -7.14
C TYR A 209 9.52 6.48 -7.52
N TRP A 210 8.65 6.70 -6.54
CA TRP A 210 7.23 6.68 -6.81
C TRP A 210 6.82 7.81 -7.76
N HIS A 211 7.34 9.02 -7.56
CA HIS A 211 7.16 10.15 -8.48
C HIS A 211 7.51 9.82 -9.95
N ARG A 212 8.52 8.97 -10.23
CA ARG A 212 8.88 8.53 -11.59
C ARG A 212 7.94 7.47 -12.16
N PHE A 213 7.49 6.53 -11.33
CA PHE A 213 6.53 5.49 -11.75
C PHE A 213 5.13 6.07 -11.99
N LEU A 214 4.78 7.14 -11.26
CA LEU A 214 3.48 7.83 -11.33
C LEU A 214 3.24 8.58 -12.63
N LEU A 215 4.23 9.37 -13.06
CA LEU A 215 4.07 10.28 -14.19
C LEU A 215 4.09 9.53 -15.52
N HIS A 216 4.77 8.38 -15.53
CA HIS A 216 4.99 7.61 -16.75
C HIS A 216 4.92 6.10 -16.44
N PRO A 217 3.73 5.47 -16.51
CA PRO A 217 3.59 4.01 -16.39
C PRO A 217 4.45 3.23 -17.42
N GLN A 218 4.82 3.88 -18.52
CA GLN A 218 5.77 3.37 -19.50
C GLN A 218 7.21 3.35 -18.97
N ALA A 219 7.60 4.36 -18.19
CA ALA A 219 8.89 4.42 -17.50
C ALA A 219 9.04 3.33 -16.44
N MET A 220 7.97 2.63 -16.06
CA MET A 220 8.08 1.52 -15.13
C MET A 220 8.98 0.40 -15.66
N GLU A 221 8.87 0.05 -16.95
CA GLU A 221 9.69 -1.03 -17.52
C GLU A 221 11.16 -0.64 -17.65
N THR A 222 11.43 0.63 -17.93
CA THR A 222 12.80 1.14 -18.05
C THR A 222 13.45 1.34 -16.69
N ALA A 223 12.69 1.77 -15.68
CA ALA A 223 13.20 2.00 -14.32
C ALA A 223 13.29 0.71 -13.49
N LEU A 224 12.53 -0.34 -13.80
CA LEU A 224 12.46 -1.55 -13.00
C LEU A 224 13.80 -2.30 -12.85
N PRO A 225 14.65 -2.47 -13.89
CA PRO A 225 15.97 -3.07 -13.72
C PRO A 225 16.83 -2.32 -12.70
N SER A 226 16.85 -0.99 -12.78
CA SER A 226 17.58 -0.11 -11.85
C SER A 226 17.03 -0.18 -10.44
N LEU A 227 15.71 -0.22 -10.29
CA LEU A 227 15.07 -0.42 -8.99
C LEU A 227 15.46 -1.78 -8.40
N LEU A 228 15.38 -2.86 -9.19
CA LEU A 228 15.73 -4.20 -8.72
C LEU A 228 17.20 -4.29 -8.27
N SER A 229 18.13 -3.67 -9.01
CA SER A 229 19.54 -3.65 -8.62
C SER A 229 19.78 -2.87 -7.33
N LEU A 230 19.09 -1.75 -7.12
CA LEU A 230 19.16 -1.00 -5.86
C LEU A 230 18.58 -1.77 -4.69
N LEU A 231 17.42 -2.41 -4.86
CA LEU A 231 16.82 -3.26 -3.83
C LEU A 231 17.78 -4.38 -3.43
N ARG A 232 18.44 -5.03 -4.41
CA ARG A 232 19.45 -6.04 -4.16
C ARG A 232 20.65 -5.51 -3.35
N LYS A 233 21.10 -4.29 -3.63
CA LYS A 233 22.31 -3.70 -3.02
C LYS A 233 22.04 -3.13 -1.64
N HIS A 234 20.91 -2.44 -1.45
CA HIS A 234 20.65 -1.60 -0.28
C HIS A 234 19.49 -2.05 0.60
N ALA A 235 18.59 -2.92 0.10
CA ALA A 235 17.45 -3.40 0.89
C ALA A 235 17.63 -4.81 1.46
N ARG A 236 18.86 -5.34 1.52
CA ARG A 236 19.12 -6.65 2.14
C ARG A 236 18.70 -6.65 3.61
N LYS A 237 18.07 -7.75 4.01
CA LYS A 237 17.69 -7.99 5.40
C LYS A 237 18.94 -8.24 6.23
N ASP A 238 19.11 -7.47 7.29
CA ASP A 238 20.21 -7.68 8.21
C ASP A 238 19.96 -8.96 9.00
N ARG A 239 20.98 -9.79 9.14
CA ARG A 239 20.94 -10.97 10.01
C ARG A 239 21.71 -10.65 11.28
N ARG A 240 21.03 -10.75 12.43
CA ARG A 240 21.67 -10.65 13.74
C ARG A 240 22.18 -12.03 14.14
N LYS A 241 23.38 -12.10 14.71
CA LYS A 241 23.99 -13.36 15.14
C LYS A 241 23.12 -13.97 16.24
N GLY A 242 22.59 -15.17 16.00
CA GLY A 242 21.77 -15.92 16.95
C GLY A 242 20.26 -15.66 16.89
N GLU A 243 19.77 -14.76 16.02
CA GLU A 243 18.32 -14.55 15.82
C GLU A 243 17.86 -15.24 14.53
N GLU A 244 16.85 -16.10 14.64
CA GLU A 244 16.18 -16.69 13.48
C GLU A 244 15.34 -15.63 12.74
N THR A 245 15.43 -15.61 11.41
CA THR A 245 14.52 -14.76 10.63
C THR A 245 13.16 -15.42 10.52
N VAL A 246 12.13 -14.62 10.20
CA VAL A 246 10.79 -15.13 9.82
C VAL A 246 10.88 -16.25 8.77
N SER A 247 11.77 -16.11 7.79
CA SER A 247 11.95 -17.09 6.71
C SER A 247 12.54 -18.39 7.25
N ASP A 248 13.47 -18.31 8.20
CA ASP A 248 14.07 -19.48 8.84
C ASP A 248 13.04 -20.20 9.73
N LEU A 249 12.23 -19.45 10.49
CA LEU A 249 11.16 -19.99 11.33
C LEU A 249 10.08 -20.69 10.48
N LEU A 250 9.68 -20.10 9.35
CA LEU A 250 8.71 -20.73 8.44
C LEU A 250 9.24 -22.01 7.80
N LYS A 251 10.53 -22.06 7.45
CA LYS A 251 11.19 -23.28 6.94
C LYS A 251 11.28 -24.36 8.00
N LYS A 252 11.67 -23.99 9.23
CA LYS A 252 11.73 -24.89 10.39
C LYS A 252 10.37 -25.56 10.67
N LEU A 253 9.28 -24.80 10.52
CA LEU A 253 7.91 -25.29 10.68
C LEU A 253 7.36 -26.04 9.45
N GLY A 254 8.12 -26.17 8.36
CA GLY A 254 7.67 -26.85 7.14
C GLY A 254 6.55 -26.13 6.38
N ILE A 255 6.33 -24.84 6.64
CA ILE A 255 5.25 -24.04 6.05
C ILE A 255 5.67 -23.41 4.71
N TRP A 256 6.98 -23.30 4.45
CA TRP A 256 7.54 -22.53 3.33
C TRP A 256 8.76 -23.15 2.65
#